data_AF-A0A5N6QHN7-F1
#
_entry.id   AF-A0A5N6QHN7-F1
#
_cell.length_a   1.000
_cell.length_b   1.000
_cell.length_c   1.000
_cell.angle_alpha   90.00
_cell.angle_beta   90.00
_cell.angle_gamma   90.00
#
_symmetry.space_group_name_H-M   'P 1'
#
loop_
_entity.id
_entity.type
_entity.pdbx_description
1 polymer ?
#
loop_
_entity_poly.entity_id
_entity_poly.type
_entity_poly.pdbx_seq_one_letter_code
_entity_poly.pdbx_strand_id
1 'polypeptide(L)'
;MDSNSNFLKQQIATMRESLFTEGILNEQYATLEGLTNDDNPYFAERIVNMYLAGLPKHMIAIEQALEATPVDFGKLDICINKFRGTSSSVGTHNLVIEIDKMVESCTKGNIEGCKIGFSSMKQELDIMKNKLGAYQELLKQDRGGSPLPDEEDMVTKSN
;
A
#
# COMPACT_ATOMS: atom_id res chain seq x y z
N MET A 1 -31.54 -16.30 -1.11
CA MET A 1 -30.66 -15.54 -0.18
C MET A 1 -29.70 -14.66 -1.00
N ASP A 2 -30.14 -14.14 -2.15
CA ASP A 2 -29.22 -13.94 -3.29
C ASP A 2 -29.02 -12.45 -3.62
N SER A 3 -29.94 -11.59 -3.17
CA SER A 3 -29.84 -10.13 -3.38
C SER A 3 -28.72 -9.48 -2.57
N ASN A 4 -28.41 -9.98 -1.37
CA ASN A 4 -27.38 -9.40 -0.50
C ASN A 4 -25.96 -9.70 -0.99
N SER A 5 -25.74 -10.94 -1.49
CA SER A 5 -24.45 -11.33 -2.09
C SER A 5 -24.17 -10.54 -3.37
N ASN A 6 -25.18 -10.35 -4.23
CA ASN A 6 -25.04 -9.55 -5.44
C ASN A 6 -24.78 -8.07 -5.14
N PHE A 7 -25.41 -7.51 -4.11
CA PHE A 7 -25.16 -6.12 -3.69
C PHE A 7 -23.74 -5.93 -3.17
N LEU A 8 -23.21 -6.85 -2.36
CA LEU A 8 -21.84 -6.78 -1.85
C LEU A 8 -20.81 -6.87 -2.99
N LYS A 9 -20.99 -7.80 -3.94
CA LYS A 9 -20.12 -7.91 -5.12
C LYS A 9 -20.11 -6.65 -5.96
N GLN A 10 -21.28 -6.02 -6.14
CA GLN A 10 -21.37 -4.74 -6.85
C GLN A 10 -20.61 -3.62 -6.11
N GLN A 11 -20.75 -3.54 -4.78
CA GLN A 11 -19.99 -2.57 -3.98
C GLN A 11 -18.48 -2.78 -4.09
N ILE A 12 -18.01 -4.03 -4.04
CA ILE A 12 -16.59 -4.38 -4.23
C ILE A 12 -16.11 -3.95 -5.61
N ALA A 13 -16.87 -4.24 -6.67
CA ALA A 13 -16.51 -3.85 -8.03
C ALA A 13 -16.42 -2.32 -8.18
N THR A 14 -17.41 -1.58 -7.67
CA THR A 14 -17.43 -0.12 -7.71
C THR A 14 -16.30 0.50 -6.89
N MET A 15 -16.00 -0.03 -5.70
CA MET A 15 -14.88 0.44 -4.89
C MET A 15 -13.53 0.12 -5.55
N ARG A 16 -13.41 -1.05 -6.19
CA ARG A 16 -12.21 -1.37 -6.96
C ARG A 16 -12.02 -0.37 -8.10
N GLU A 17 -13.06 -0.08 -8.87
CA GLU A 17 -13.00 0.90 -9.95
C GLU A 17 -12.59 2.30 -9.46
N SER A 18 -13.12 2.75 -8.32
CA SER A 18 -12.74 4.05 -7.74
C SER A 18 -11.26 4.10 -7.35
N LEU A 19 -10.70 3.03 -6.80
CA LEU A 19 -9.28 2.97 -6.46
C LEU A 19 -8.35 3.18 -7.67
N PHE A 20 -8.73 2.67 -8.85
CA PHE A 20 -7.96 2.87 -10.08
C PHE A 20 -8.22 4.25 -10.71
N THR A 21 -9.49 4.65 -10.84
CA THR A 21 -9.85 5.92 -11.49
C THR A 21 -9.37 7.15 -10.72
N GLU A 22 -9.24 7.04 -9.39
CA GLU A 22 -8.68 8.10 -8.54
C GLU A 22 -7.14 8.05 -8.42
N GLY A 23 -6.48 7.11 -9.08
CA GLY A 23 -5.01 7.00 -9.10
C GLY A 23 -4.42 6.44 -7.80
N ILE A 24 -5.21 5.82 -6.95
CA ILE A 24 -4.71 5.18 -5.72
C ILE A 24 -3.95 3.91 -6.08
N LEU A 25 -4.48 3.12 -7.01
CA LEU A 25 -3.89 1.90 -7.53
C LEU A 25 -3.66 1.98 -9.04
N ASN A 26 -2.66 1.26 -9.54
CA ASN A 26 -2.38 1.14 -10.97
C ASN A 26 -2.31 -0.33 -11.44
N GLU A 27 -1.89 -0.54 -12.68
CA GLU A 27 -1.75 -1.86 -13.33
C GLU A 27 -0.88 -2.86 -12.57
N GLN A 28 0.06 -2.40 -11.74
CA GLN A 28 0.84 -3.30 -10.89
C GLN A 28 -0.06 -4.00 -9.86
N TYR A 29 -1.06 -3.32 -9.32
CA TYR A 29 -2.04 -3.96 -8.44
C TYR A 29 -2.90 -4.97 -9.20
N ALA A 30 -3.34 -4.64 -10.42
CA ALA A 30 -4.08 -5.58 -11.26
C ALA A 30 -3.27 -6.85 -11.57
N THR A 31 -1.95 -6.72 -11.70
CA THR A 31 -1.04 -7.87 -11.82
C THR A 31 -1.04 -8.72 -10.56
N LEU A 32 -1.00 -8.11 -9.36
CA LEU A 32 -1.11 -8.84 -8.09
C LEU A 32 -2.45 -9.59 -7.97
N GLU A 33 -3.56 -8.98 -8.39
CA GLU A 33 -4.86 -9.65 -8.43
C GLU A 33 -4.84 -10.86 -9.36
N GLY A 34 -4.23 -10.74 -10.54
CA GLY A 34 -4.08 -11.84 -11.51
C GLY A 34 -3.20 -13.01 -11.03
N LEU A 35 -2.40 -12.81 -9.98
CA LEU A 35 -1.62 -13.87 -9.33
C LEU A 35 -2.44 -14.67 -8.31
N THR A 36 -3.65 -14.22 -7.97
CA THR A 36 -4.56 -14.98 -7.09
C THR A 36 -5.12 -16.18 -7.86
N ASN A 37 -4.98 -17.37 -7.29
CA ASN A 37 -5.45 -18.63 -7.87
C ASN A 37 -5.93 -19.60 -6.77
N ASP A 38 -6.38 -20.79 -7.15
CA ASP A 38 -6.92 -21.78 -6.21
C ASP A 38 -5.88 -22.27 -5.18
N ASP A 39 -4.59 -22.27 -5.54
CA ASP A 39 -3.49 -22.67 -4.65
C ASP A 39 -3.06 -21.54 -3.70
N ASN A 40 -3.31 -20.29 -4.07
CA ASN A 40 -2.98 -19.10 -3.29
C ASN A 40 -4.15 -18.09 -3.31
N PRO A 41 -5.29 -18.45 -2.69
CA PRO A 41 -6.43 -17.55 -2.62
C PRO A 41 -6.07 -16.31 -1.80
N TYR A 42 -6.64 -15.17 -2.17
CA TYR A 42 -6.47 -13.89 -1.46
C TYR A 42 -5.04 -13.32 -1.48
N PHE A 43 -4.19 -13.74 -2.42
CA PHE A 43 -2.82 -13.25 -2.52
C PHE A 43 -2.74 -11.72 -2.54
N ALA A 44 -3.48 -11.06 -3.43
CA ALA A 44 -3.48 -9.59 -3.52
C ALA A 44 -3.91 -8.92 -2.21
N GLU A 45 -4.88 -9.53 -1.52
CA GLU A 45 -5.39 -9.02 -0.24
C GLU A 45 -4.36 -9.14 0.88
N ARG A 46 -3.67 -10.28 0.96
CA ARG A 46 -2.56 -10.50 1.90
C ARG A 46 -1.43 -9.50 1.67
N ILE A 47 -1.03 -9.29 0.42
CA ILE A 47 0.02 -8.31 0.06
C ILE A 47 -0.36 -6.90 0.51
N VAL A 48 -1.61 -6.48 0.31
CA VAL A 48 -2.08 -5.16 0.79
C VAL A 48 -2.06 -5.08 2.31
N ASN A 49 -2.53 -6.10 3.03
CA ASN A 49 -2.53 -6.08 4.48
C ASN A 49 -1.11 -6.06 5.08
N MET A 50 -0.19 -6.83 4.51
CA MET A 50 1.23 -6.79 4.89
C MET A 50 1.85 -5.42 4.64
N TYR A 51 1.53 -4.81 3.49
CA TYR A 51 1.98 -3.45 3.17
C TYR A 51 1.45 -2.44 4.17
N LEU A 52 0.14 -2.42 4.43
CA LEU A 52 -0.51 -1.50 5.38
C LEU A 52 0.07 -1.64 6.79
N ALA A 53 0.30 -2.88 7.25
CA ALA A 53 0.92 -3.17 8.55
C ALA A 53 2.39 -2.70 8.62
N GLY A 54 3.11 -2.69 7.49
CA GLY A 54 4.50 -2.23 7.40
C GLY A 54 4.67 -0.71 7.39
N LEU A 55 3.63 0.05 7.02
CA LEU A 55 3.72 1.52 6.84
C LEU A 55 4.32 2.27 8.03
N PRO A 56 3.92 2.02 9.30
CA PRO A 56 4.46 2.77 10.44
C PRO A 56 5.98 2.69 10.55
N LYS A 57 6.55 1.52 10.25
CA LYS A 57 8.01 1.31 10.30
C LYS A 57 8.74 2.17 9.27
N HIS A 58 8.19 2.30 8.07
CA HIS A 58 8.77 3.15 7.04
C HIS A 58 8.67 4.64 7.42
N MET A 59 7.52 5.07 7.94
CA MET A 59 7.30 6.47 8.34
C MET A 59 8.28 6.88 9.45
N ILE A 60 8.43 6.06 10.48
CA ILE A 60 9.36 6.32 11.59
C ILE A 60 10.80 6.40 11.07
N ALA A 61 11.21 5.49 10.19
CA ALA A 61 12.57 5.49 9.65
C ALA A 61 12.90 6.76 8.85
N ILE A 62 11.96 7.23 8.02
CA ILE A 62 12.12 8.46 7.25
C ILE A 62 12.14 9.69 8.17
N GLU A 63 11.23 9.75 9.15
CA GLU A 63 11.15 10.85 10.11
C GLU A 63 12.43 10.97 10.94
N GLN A 64 12.94 9.86 11.47
CA GLN A 64 14.21 9.82 12.20
C GLN A 64 15.40 10.28 11.35
N ALA A 65 15.44 9.90 10.07
CA ALA A 65 16.49 10.35 9.15
C ALA A 65 16.40 11.85 8.85
N LEU A 66 15.19 12.42 8.77
CA LEU A 66 14.94 13.85 8.57
C LEU A 66 15.25 14.71 9.80
N GLU A 67 15.09 14.17 11.01
CA GLU A 67 15.32 14.89 12.28
C GLU A 67 16.79 14.83 12.73
N ALA A 68 17.62 14.00 12.09
CA ALA A 68 19.04 13.91 12.37
C ALA A 68 19.74 15.27 12.18
N THR A 69 20.69 15.59 13.06
CA THR A 69 21.46 16.85 13.01
C THR A 69 22.96 16.57 13.02
N PRO A 70 23.69 16.83 11.92
CA PRO A 70 23.18 17.22 10.61
C PRO A 70 22.41 16.07 9.93
N VAL A 71 21.55 16.42 8.97
CA VAL A 71 20.83 15.42 8.17
C VAL A 71 21.82 14.61 7.33
N ASP A 72 21.73 13.28 7.44
CA ASP A 72 22.48 12.34 6.60
C ASP A 72 21.63 12.00 5.37
N PHE A 73 21.86 12.71 4.27
CA PHE A 73 21.11 12.51 3.03
C PHE A 73 21.29 11.11 2.43
N GLY A 74 22.41 10.44 2.69
CA GLY A 74 22.61 9.06 2.24
C GLY A 74 21.68 8.09 2.97
N LYS A 75 21.55 8.23 4.29
CA LYS A 75 20.59 7.44 5.07
C LYS A 75 19.14 7.78 4.73
N LEU A 76 18.85 9.07 4.57
CA LEU A 76 17.51 9.53 4.18
C LEU A 76 17.09 8.94 2.83
N ASP A 77 17.98 8.99 1.83
CA ASP A 77 17.73 8.41 0.51
C ASP A 77 17.44 6.91 0.57
N ILE A 78 18.23 6.15 1.34
CA ILE A 78 17.98 4.71 1.56
C ILE A 78 16.59 4.47 2.18
N CYS A 79 16.19 5.27 3.17
CA CYS A 79 14.88 5.15 3.81
C CYS A 79 13.73 5.44 2.83
N ILE A 80 13.84 6.54 2.06
CA ILE A 80 12.82 6.93 1.07
C ILE A 80 12.72 5.89 -0.04
N ASN A 81 13.84 5.47 -0.63
CA ASN A 81 13.85 4.50 -1.73
C ASN A 81 13.38 3.12 -1.30
N LYS A 82 13.66 2.71 -0.06
CA LYS A 82 13.10 1.47 0.49
C LYS A 82 11.58 1.54 0.59
N PHE A 83 11.04 2.65 1.08
CA PHE A 83 9.60 2.84 1.14
C PHE A 83 8.99 2.88 -0.27
N ARG A 84 9.58 3.66 -1.17
CA ARG A 84 9.23 3.73 -2.60
C ARG A 84 9.10 2.35 -3.22
N GLY A 85 10.10 1.49 -3.04
CA GLY A 85 10.10 0.14 -3.60
C GLY A 85 8.91 -0.69 -3.13
N THR A 86 8.58 -0.64 -1.84
CA THR A 86 7.40 -1.33 -1.30
C THR A 86 6.10 -0.79 -1.90
N SER A 87 5.94 0.53 -1.95
CA SER A 87 4.77 1.21 -2.53
C SER A 87 4.60 0.91 -4.02
N SER A 88 5.69 0.96 -4.79
CA SER A 88 5.69 0.59 -6.21
C SER A 88 5.33 -0.88 -6.43
N SER A 89 5.82 -1.81 -5.59
CA SER A 89 5.51 -3.24 -5.73
C SER A 89 4.04 -3.59 -5.52
N VAL A 90 3.33 -2.79 -4.71
CA VAL A 90 1.88 -2.93 -4.46
C VAL A 90 1.06 -2.21 -5.54
N GLY A 91 1.65 -1.21 -6.21
CA GLY A 91 0.98 -0.41 -7.24
C GLY A 91 0.31 0.86 -6.71
N THR A 92 0.76 1.42 -5.58
CA THR A 92 0.16 2.64 -5.00
C THR A 92 0.61 3.89 -5.77
N HIS A 93 -0.17 4.34 -6.74
CA HIS A 93 0.32 5.27 -7.78
C HIS A 93 0.54 6.71 -7.31
N ASN A 94 -0.49 7.40 -6.83
CA ASN A 94 -0.35 8.79 -6.35
C ASN A 94 0.67 8.90 -5.22
N LEU A 95 0.72 7.93 -4.31
CA LEU A 95 1.70 7.89 -3.24
C LEU A 95 3.14 7.82 -3.78
N VAL A 96 3.40 6.99 -4.80
CA VAL A 96 4.72 6.91 -5.43
C VAL A 96 5.11 8.23 -6.08
N ILE A 97 4.16 8.98 -6.66
CA ILE A 97 4.41 10.33 -7.20
C ILE A 97 4.90 11.28 -6.10
N GLU A 98 4.27 11.27 -4.92
CA GLU A 98 4.74 12.11 -3.80
C GLU A 98 6.09 11.66 -3.26
N ILE A 99 6.36 10.35 -3.22
CA ILE A 99 7.66 9.81 -2.84
C ILE A 99 8.75 10.26 -3.84
N ASP A 100 8.47 10.24 -5.15
CA ASP A 100 9.41 10.65 -6.20
C ASP A 100 9.82 12.13 -6.05
N LYS A 101 8.88 13.02 -5.70
CA LYS A 101 9.18 14.42 -5.38
C LYS A 101 10.12 14.57 -4.18
N MET A 102 9.95 13.71 -3.17
CA MET A 102 10.83 13.68 -2.00
C MET A 102 12.24 13.16 -2.35
N VAL A 103 12.34 12.12 -3.20
CA VAL A 103 13.62 11.61 -3.72
C VAL A 103 14.38 12.70 -4.47
N GLU A 104 13.70 13.47 -5.33
CA GLU A 104 14.32 14.59 -6.06
C GLU A 104 14.91 15.63 -5.10
N SER A 105 14.15 16.00 -4.06
CA SER A 105 14.60 16.94 -3.03
C SER A 105 15.80 16.40 -2.24
N CYS A 106 15.77 15.11 -1.90
CA CYS A 106 16.85 14.43 -1.18
C CYS A 106 18.15 14.40 -1.99
N THR A 107 18.04 14.08 -3.29
CA THR A 107 19.18 14.06 -4.23
C THR A 107 19.86 15.43 -4.35
N LYS A 108 19.08 16.52 -4.24
CA LYS A 108 19.59 17.90 -4.28
C LYS A 108 20.12 18.41 -2.93
N GLY A 109 20.08 17.62 -1.87
CA GLY A 109 20.44 18.07 -0.52
C GLY A 109 19.48 19.12 0.04
N ASN A 110 18.23 19.16 -0.44
CA ASN A 110 17.24 20.16 -0.04
C ASN A 110 16.39 19.66 1.15
N ILE A 111 16.79 20.00 2.38
CA ILE A 111 16.08 19.58 3.62
C ILE A 111 14.64 20.09 3.63
N GLU A 112 14.41 21.35 3.25
CA GLU A 112 13.07 21.95 3.26
C GLU A 112 12.15 21.24 2.26
N GLY A 113 12.65 20.98 1.04
CA GLY A 113 11.94 20.18 0.05
C GLY A 113 11.62 18.76 0.53
N CYS A 114 12.55 18.11 1.25
CA CYS A 114 12.28 16.80 1.83
C CYS A 114 11.19 16.85 2.90
N LYS A 115 11.17 17.88 3.76
CA LYS A 115 10.14 18.04 4.79
C LYS A 115 8.76 18.30 4.19
N ILE A 116 8.70 19.12 3.14
CA ILE A 116 7.46 19.36 2.38
C ILE A 116 6.99 18.06 1.73
N GLY A 117 7.89 17.35 1.02
CA GLY A 117 7.58 16.07 0.39
C GLY A 117 7.11 15.02 1.40
N PHE A 118 7.72 14.95 2.58
CA PHE A 118 7.29 14.05 3.65
C PHE A 118 5.88 14.38 4.15
N SER A 119 5.54 15.65 4.28
CA SER A 119 4.19 16.08 4.65
C SER A 119 3.15 15.71 3.58
N SER A 120 3.44 15.97 2.29
CA SER A 120 2.54 15.58 1.19
C SER A 120 2.35 14.07 1.11
N MET A 121 3.44 13.31 1.29
CA MET A 121 3.40 11.85 1.33
C MET A 121 2.53 11.34 2.48
N LYS A 122 2.58 11.94 3.69
CA LYS A 122 1.69 11.57 4.81
C LYS A 122 0.22 11.80 4.47
N GLN A 123 -0.11 12.91 3.80
CA GLN A 123 -1.49 13.21 3.39
C GLN A 123 -2.02 12.17 2.39
N GLU A 124 -1.24 11.87 1.35
CA GLU A 124 -1.61 10.86 0.36
C GLU A 124 -1.72 9.47 0.98
N LEU A 125 -0.84 9.16 1.94
CA LEU A 125 -0.88 7.91 2.69
C LEU A 125 -2.20 7.74 3.47
N ASP A 126 -2.70 8.80 4.09
CA ASP A 126 -3.96 8.76 4.84
C ASP A 126 -5.17 8.55 3.91
N ILE A 127 -5.20 9.21 2.76
CA ILE A 127 -6.23 9.00 1.72
C ILE A 127 -6.23 7.54 1.27
N MET A 128 -5.06 7.03 0.89
CA MET A 128 -4.89 5.66 0.43
C MET A 128 -5.27 4.65 1.52
N LYS A 129 -4.79 4.82 2.77
CA LYS A 129 -5.13 3.91 3.89
C LYS A 129 -6.62 3.83 4.12
N ASN A 130 -7.33 4.96 4.12
CA ASN A 130 -8.76 4.98 4.36
C ASN A 130 -9.53 4.20 3.28
N LYS A 131 -9.18 4.41 2.00
CA LYS A 131 -9.87 3.76 0.88
C LYS A 131 -9.49 2.30 0.73
N LEU A 132 -8.20 1.97 0.82
CA LEU A 132 -7.76 0.58 0.82
C LEU A 132 -8.31 -0.19 2.01
N GLY A 133 -8.32 0.40 3.21
CA GLY A 133 -8.90 -0.23 4.41
C GLY A 133 -10.39 -0.54 4.24
N ALA A 134 -11.17 0.40 3.71
CA ALA A 134 -12.58 0.16 3.40
C ALA A 134 -12.77 -0.96 2.36
N TYR A 135 -11.92 -1.01 1.34
CA TYR A 135 -11.94 -2.08 0.33
C TYR A 135 -11.60 -3.45 0.93
N GLN A 136 -10.58 -3.52 1.79
CA GLN A 136 -10.20 -4.74 2.52
C GLN A 136 -11.35 -5.25 3.41
N GLU A 137 -12.07 -4.36 4.09
CA GLU A 137 -13.23 -4.77 4.90
C GLU A 137 -14.40 -5.30 4.05
N LEU A 138 -14.63 -4.75 2.85
CA LEU A 138 -15.63 -5.30 1.92
C LEU A 138 -15.25 -6.70 1.44
N LEU A 139 -13.98 -6.91 1.06
CA LEU A 139 -13.47 -8.23 0.69
C LEU A 139 -13.64 -9.23 1.84
N LYS A 140 -13.33 -8.81 3.07
CA LYS A 140 -13.49 -9.62 4.27
C LYS A 140 -14.94 -10.01 4.53
N GLN A 141 -15.88 -9.10 4.31
CA GLN A 141 -17.32 -9.40 4.40
C GLN A 141 -17.75 -10.45 3.37
N ASP A 142 -17.23 -10.39 2.14
CA ASP A 142 -17.55 -11.36 1.09
C ASP A 142 -17.03 -12.77 1.43
N ARG A 143 -15.88 -12.85 2.13
CA ARG A 143 -15.35 -14.10 2.72
C ARG A 143 -16.09 -14.59 3.97
N GLY A 144 -17.14 -13.91 4.41
CA GLY A 144 -17.85 -14.27 5.64
C GLY A 144 -17.13 -13.87 6.93
N GLY A 145 -16.21 -12.90 6.88
CA GLY A 145 -15.55 -12.33 8.06
C GLY A 145 -14.29 -13.07 8.53
N SER A 146 -13.92 -14.17 7.87
CA SER A 146 -12.76 -14.98 8.25
C SER A 146 -11.44 -14.22 8.08
N PRO A 147 -10.49 -14.34 9.03
CA PRO A 147 -9.13 -13.86 8.85
C PRO A 147 -8.49 -14.45 7.59
N LEU A 148 -7.54 -13.73 7.01
CA LEU A 148 -6.71 -14.31 5.96
C LEU A 148 -5.83 -15.40 6.57
N PRO A 149 -5.62 -16.54 5.89
CA PRO A 149 -4.70 -17.56 6.36
C PRO A 149 -3.28 -16.98 6.43
N ASP A 150 -2.55 -17.38 7.47
CA ASP A 150 -1.13 -17.05 7.60
C ASP A 150 -0.32 -17.74 6.48
N GLU A 151 0.85 -17.20 6.13
CA GLU A 151 1.72 -17.78 5.09
C GLU A 151 2.09 -19.24 5.38
N GLU A 152 2.28 -19.60 6.63
CA GLU A 152 2.65 -20.96 7.07
C GLU A 152 1.49 -21.96 6.88
N ASP A 153 0.24 -21.51 6.99
CA ASP A 153 -0.96 -22.37 6.86
C ASP A 153 -1.27 -22.75 5.40
N MET A 154 -0.70 -22.04 4.42
CA MET A 154 -0.88 -22.32 3.00
C MET A 154 0.11 -23.37 2.48
N VAL A 155 1.30 -23.49 3.08
CA VAL A 155 2.34 -24.44 2.65
C VAL A 155 2.02 -25.88 3.06
N THR A 156 1.19 -26.08 4.10
CA THR A 156 0.86 -27.42 4.63
C THR A 156 -0.22 -28.17 3.84
N LYS A 157 -0.85 -27.55 2.83
CA LYS A 157 -1.86 -28.22 1.97
C LYS A 157 -1.32 -28.80 0.67
N SER A 158 -0.01 -28.74 0.43
CA SER A 158 0.64 -29.29 -0.78
C SER A 158 1.32 -30.66 -0.61
N ASN A 159 0.98 -31.42 0.44
CA ASN A 159 1.47 -32.81 0.62
C ASN A 159 0.32 -33.82 0.69
#